data_AF-A0AAU1V052-F1
#
_entry.id   AF-A0AAU1V052-F1
#
_cell.length_a   1.000
_cell.length_b   1.000
_cell.length_c   1.000
_cell.angle_alpha   90.00
_cell.angle_beta   90.00
_cell.angle_gamma   90.00
#
_symmetry.space_group_name_H-M   'P 1'
#
loop_
_entity.id
_entity.type
_entity.pdbx_description
1 polymer ?
#
loop_
_entity_poly.entity_id
_entity_poly.type
_entity_poly.pdbx_seq_one_letter_code
_entity_poly.pdbx_strand_id
1 'polypeptide(L)'
;MTPLALLATGFAASATPAPPVTPFSLASVRAHELTDVSGFASSSATGRLLEHQGFAVLRTAASRTALVDSSMADQGITSATGASSVDLSWQGYGPGARYVVSRDGEDIAALGAGVTSFHDTRLQAGSHHSYRVAPILPKGGNPKARAWGMQVTVPTVRKGEDQLSAQRRQAVQQASAAAVAKTTTVTWETFIPQKRIDAPLAGCDYGHNFQFAGDGHGFDWKASSYRTALNAVITWSSKKVAGYKAIGASHVYVKSTGKLVATKTASDKDMVAKKLGSGGNYVDIRLVTHATNPFCKGLGGVKGAIDGALSMHVTTSGNWSIISGTHRLMPDHYIYIYNGGKVTDVYKRSYANAACLAGSVACPQADLTGHYGTFK
;
A
#
# COMPACT_ATOMS: atom_id res chain seq x y z
N MET A 1 -2.37 -40.70 31.34
CA MET A 1 -1.74 -39.73 30.42
C MET A 1 -2.85 -38.92 29.79
N THR A 2 -3.07 -37.72 30.34
CA THR A 2 -4.15 -36.80 29.97
C THR A 2 -3.55 -35.76 29.03
N PRO A 3 -4.16 -35.45 27.87
CA PRO A 3 -3.57 -34.49 26.95
C PRO A 3 -3.75 -33.07 27.50
N LEU A 4 -2.63 -32.37 27.59
CA LEU A 4 -2.53 -30.97 27.98
C LEU A 4 -3.05 -30.12 26.81
N ALA A 5 -4.22 -29.49 26.97
CA ALA A 5 -4.74 -28.53 26.02
C ALA A 5 -3.94 -27.22 26.15
N LEU A 6 -3.23 -26.84 25.08
CA LEU A 6 -2.65 -25.50 24.95
C LEU A 6 -3.80 -24.49 24.77
N LEU A 7 -4.08 -23.72 25.82
CA LEU A 7 -4.89 -22.51 25.72
C LEU A 7 -4.06 -21.43 25.02
N ALA A 8 -4.30 -21.21 23.74
CA ALA A 8 -3.83 -20.03 23.04
C ALA A 8 -4.61 -18.81 23.57
N THR A 9 -4.01 -18.07 24.50
CA THR A 9 -4.51 -16.76 24.93
C THR A 9 -4.17 -15.73 23.84
N GLY A 10 -4.95 -15.72 22.77
CA GLY A 10 -4.97 -14.59 21.84
C GLY A 10 -5.65 -13.42 22.53
N PHE A 11 -4.92 -12.30 22.73
CA PHE A 11 -5.54 -11.04 23.11
C PHE A 11 -6.50 -10.63 21.98
N ALA A 12 -7.81 -10.82 22.19
CA ALA A 12 -8.82 -10.29 21.28
C ALA A 12 -8.69 -8.77 21.23
N ALA A 13 -8.28 -8.22 20.07
CA ALA A 13 -8.42 -6.81 19.77
C ALA A 13 -9.93 -6.46 19.81
N SER A 14 -10.34 -5.61 20.75
CA SER A 14 -11.70 -5.10 20.89
C SER A 14 -11.86 -3.96 19.90
N ALA A 15 -12.06 -4.31 18.64
CA ALA A 15 -12.50 -3.41 17.61
C ALA A 15 -13.99 -3.68 17.37
N THR A 16 -14.78 -2.62 17.27
CA THR A 16 -16.20 -2.73 16.90
C THR A 16 -16.44 -1.86 15.67
N PRO A 17 -17.42 -2.22 14.81
CA PRO A 17 -17.97 -1.26 13.88
C PRO A 17 -18.37 -0.02 14.68
N ALA A 18 -17.87 1.15 14.26
CA ALA A 18 -18.19 2.37 14.96
C ALA A 18 -19.73 2.61 14.94
N PRO A 19 -20.29 3.33 15.92
CA PRO A 19 -21.67 3.79 15.85
C PRO A 19 -21.91 4.50 14.50
N PRO A 20 -23.17 4.57 14.01
CA PRO A 20 -23.52 5.01 12.66
C PRO A 20 -23.01 6.40 12.25
N VAL A 21 -22.47 7.18 13.20
CA VAL A 21 -21.69 8.38 12.93
C VAL A 21 -20.42 8.36 13.81
N THR A 22 -19.24 8.14 13.20
CA THR A 22 -17.99 8.51 13.84
C THR A 22 -17.92 10.03 13.90
N PRO A 23 -17.66 10.66 15.06
CA PRO A 23 -17.76 12.11 15.15
C PRO A 23 -16.54 12.81 14.53
N PHE A 24 -15.53 12.06 14.08
CA PHE A 24 -14.45 12.53 13.20
C PHE A 24 -14.56 11.90 11.80
N SER A 25 -15.77 11.90 11.23
CA SER A 25 -16.01 11.32 9.90
C SER A 25 -15.41 12.17 8.78
N LEU A 26 -15.13 11.52 7.63
CA LEU A 26 -14.73 12.19 6.40
C LEU A 26 -15.74 13.26 5.97
N ALA A 27 -17.03 13.01 6.16
CA ALA A 27 -18.09 13.96 5.83
C ALA A 27 -18.00 15.23 6.69
N SER A 28 -17.86 15.08 8.01
CA SER A 28 -17.74 16.22 8.93
C SER A 28 -16.46 17.02 8.72
N VAL A 29 -15.37 16.37 8.32
CA VAL A 29 -14.12 17.05 7.92
C VAL A 29 -14.34 17.87 6.64
N ARG A 30 -14.94 17.28 5.59
CA ARG A 30 -15.21 17.98 4.31
C ARG A 30 -16.24 19.10 4.44
N ALA A 31 -17.22 18.95 5.33
CA ALA A 31 -18.26 19.94 5.58
C ALA A 31 -17.84 21.03 6.58
N HIS A 32 -16.61 20.95 7.13
CA HIS A 32 -16.11 21.87 8.16
C HIS A 32 -17.00 21.98 9.41
N GLU A 33 -17.63 20.86 9.80
CA GLU A 33 -18.54 20.79 10.96
C GLU A 33 -17.79 20.71 12.30
N LEU A 34 -16.47 20.54 12.25
CA LEU A 34 -15.62 20.38 13.42
C LEU A 34 -14.92 21.69 13.76
N THR A 35 -14.82 22.01 15.04
CA THR A 35 -14.10 23.20 15.49
C THR A 35 -12.61 22.96 15.48
N ASP A 36 -11.85 23.78 14.75
CA ASP A 36 -10.39 23.78 14.84
C ASP A 36 -9.95 24.33 16.19
N VAL A 37 -9.25 23.48 16.95
CA VAL A 37 -8.66 23.80 18.25
C VAL A 37 -7.15 23.58 18.24
N SER A 38 -6.50 23.63 17.07
CA SER A 38 -5.05 23.50 16.92
C SER A 38 -4.28 24.58 17.68
N GLY A 39 -4.89 25.74 17.91
CA GLY A 39 -4.31 26.83 18.70
C GLY A 39 -3.28 27.67 17.94
N PHE A 40 -3.26 27.59 16.61
CA PHE A 40 -2.39 28.37 15.74
C PHE A 40 -3.23 29.18 14.77
N ALA A 41 -2.92 30.47 14.62
CA ALA A 41 -3.52 31.27 13.56
C ALA A 41 -3.11 30.71 12.19
N SER A 42 -4.02 30.65 11.22
CA SER A 42 -3.72 30.19 9.85
C SER A 42 -2.61 31.02 9.17
N SER A 43 -2.48 32.29 9.55
CA SER A 43 -1.42 33.20 9.10
C SER A 43 -0.07 33.00 9.81
N SER A 44 0.02 32.15 10.84
CA SER A 44 1.30 31.80 11.48
C SER A 44 2.06 30.78 10.64
N ALA A 45 3.39 30.70 10.82
CA ALA A 45 4.21 29.69 10.13
C ALA A 45 3.74 28.26 10.44
N THR A 46 3.43 27.99 11.71
CA THR A 46 2.91 26.68 12.16
C THR A 46 1.52 26.39 11.61
N GLY A 47 0.62 27.38 11.60
CA GLY A 47 -0.72 27.24 11.03
C GLY A 47 -0.67 26.88 9.53
N ARG A 48 0.13 27.61 8.74
CA ARG A 48 0.34 27.29 7.31
C ARG A 48 0.96 25.91 7.11
N LEU A 49 1.90 25.50 7.97
CA LEU A 49 2.52 24.19 7.89
C LEU A 49 1.50 23.07 8.13
N LEU A 50 0.69 23.19 9.18
CA LEU A 50 -0.38 22.27 9.51
C LEU A 50 -1.39 22.16 8.36
N GLU A 51 -1.88 23.29 7.86
CA GLU A 51 -2.80 23.35 6.72
C GLU A 51 -2.22 22.71 5.46
N HIS A 52 -0.99 23.08 5.09
CA HIS A 52 -0.31 22.52 3.91
C HIS A 52 -0.13 21.00 3.99
N GLN A 53 0.15 20.46 5.17
CA GLN A 53 0.36 19.03 5.38
C GLN A 53 -0.95 18.27 5.64
N GLY A 54 -2.07 18.97 5.86
CA GLY A 54 -3.37 18.37 6.15
C GLY A 54 -3.48 17.83 7.58
N PHE A 55 -2.85 18.47 8.56
CA PHE A 55 -2.99 18.11 9.98
C PHE A 55 -3.72 19.21 10.75
N ALA A 56 -4.62 18.83 11.65
CA ALA A 56 -5.27 19.76 12.58
C ALA A 56 -5.66 19.03 13.87
N VAL A 57 -5.85 19.76 14.97
CA VAL A 57 -6.54 19.24 16.15
C VAL A 57 -7.96 19.74 16.11
N LEU A 58 -8.91 18.81 15.94
CA LEU A 58 -10.32 19.14 15.78
C LEU A 58 -11.11 18.73 17.02
N ARG A 59 -12.21 19.46 17.28
CA ARG A 59 -13.14 19.20 18.37
C ARG A 59 -14.56 18.99 17.85
N THR A 60 -15.23 17.97 18.39
CA THR A 60 -16.62 17.64 18.08
C THR A 60 -17.58 18.46 18.95
N ALA A 61 -18.88 18.51 18.60
CA ALA A 61 -19.91 19.13 19.44
C ALA A 61 -20.01 18.49 20.84
N ALA A 62 -19.70 17.20 20.95
CA ALA A 62 -19.60 16.47 22.22
C ALA A 62 -18.27 16.73 22.97
N SER A 63 -17.53 17.79 22.61
CA SER A 63 -16.27 18.20 23.23
C SER A 63 -15.13 17.17 23.21
N ARG A 64 -15.19 16.16 22.32
CA ARG A 64 -14.05 15.24 22.11
C ARG A 64 -13.03 15.90 21.19
N THR A 65 -11.74 15.74 21.47
CA THR A 65 -10.66 16.25 20.62
C THR A 65 -9.83 15.13 20.01
N ALA A 66 -9.38 15.32 18.77
CA ALA A 66 -8.49 14.39 18.09
C ALA A 66 -7.50 15.15 17.19
N LEU A 67 -6.30 14.58 17.03
CA LEU A 67 -5.40 14.94 15.93
C LEU A 67 -5.94 14.30 14.65
N VAL A 68 -6.42 15.13 13.73
CA VAL A 68 -6.98 14.71 12.44
C VAL A 68 -5.92 14.88 11.35
N ASP A 69 -5.74 13.81 10.58
CA ASP A 69 -5.02 13.80 9.31
C ASP A 69 -6.04 13.76 8.17
N SER A 70 -6.11 14.87 7.44
CA SER A 70 -6.93 15.09 6.24
C SER A 70 -6.09 15.20 4.98
N SER A 71 -4.81 14.82 5.00
CA SER A 71 -3.91 14.86 3.84
C SER A 71 -4.40 14.01 2.66
N MET A 72 -5.28 13.03 2.92
CA MET A 72 -5.89 12.12 1.95
C MET A 72 -7.40 12.34 1.78
N ALA A 73 -7.93 13.46 2.28
CA ALA A 73 -9.37 13.71 2.24
C ALA A 73 -9.90 13.87 0.81
N ASP A 74 -9.08 14.35 -0.13
CA ASP A 74 -9.38 14.40 -1.57
C ASP A 74 -9.46 12.98 -2.18
N GLN A 75 -8.66 12.05 -1.69
CA GLN A 75 -8.70 10.63 -2.04
C GLN A 75 -9.77 9.85 -1.27
N GLY A 76 -10.54 10.51 -0.41
CA GLY A 76 -11.68 9.94 0.27
C GLY A 76 -11.34 9.12 1.51
N ILE A 77 -10.30 9.47 2.25
CA ILE A 77 -10.03 8.91 3.58
C ILE A 77 -9.46 9.95 4.54
N THR A 78 -9.82 9.84 5.82
CA THR A 78 -9.24 10.61 6.93
C THR A 78 -8.89 9.66 8.08
N SER A 79 -7.98 10.11 8.95
CA SER A 79 -7.78 9.48 10.26
C SER A 79 -7.84 10.51 11.37
N ALA A 80 -8.27 10.09 12.56
CA ALA A 80 -8.30 10.93 13.75
C ALA A 80 -7.79 10.17 14.97
N THR A 81 -6.84 10.75 15.70
CA THR A 81 -6.14 10.07 16.79
C THR A 81 -6.44 10.70 18.14
N GLY A 82 -7.01 9.88 19.03
CA GLY A 82 -7.28 10.19 20.43
C GLY A 82 -6.11 9.85 21.34
N ALA A 83 -6.36 9.69 22.65
CA ALA A 83 -5.32 9.33 23.62
C ALA A 83 -4.83 7.88 23.48
N SER A 84 -5.72 6.97 23.07
CA SER A 84 -5.46 5.52 22.98
C SER A 84 -6.34 4.87 21.90
N SER A 85 -6.71 5.64 20.87
CA SER A 85 -7.63 5.22 19.84
C SER A 85 -7.35 5.90 18.50
N VAL A 86 -7.73 5.24 17.41
CA VAL A 86 -7.70 5.78 16.05
C VAL A 86 -9.07 5.58 15.43
N ASP A 87 -9.64 6.67 14.91
CA ASP A 87 -10.82 6.65 14.05
C ASP A 87 -10.35 6.73 12.59
N LEU A 88 -10.79 5.80 11.76
CA LEU A 88 -10.66 5.85 10.30
C LEU A 88 -12.04 6.12 9.69
N SER A 89 -12.09 6.97 8.66
CA SER A 89 -13.33 7.21 7.91
C SER A 89 -12.99 7.36 6.43
N TRP A 90 -13.71 6.66 5.56
CA TRP A 90 -13.45 6.66 4.12
C TRP A 90 -14.72 6.75 3.29
N GLN A 91 -14.54 6.93 1.99
CA GLN A 91 -15.61 6.93 1.01
C GLN A 91 -15.81 5.53 0.43
N GLY A 92 -17.02 4.97 0.61
CA GLY A 92 -17.41 3.70 0.03
C GLY A 92 -17.41 3.71 -1.51
N TYR A 93 -17.02 2.60 -2.17
CA TYR A 93 -17.15 2.47 -3.64
C TYR A 93 -18.60 2.18 -4.09
N GLY A 94 -19.51 1.90 -3.15
CA GLY A 94 -20.95 1.73 -3.36
C GLY A 94 -21.67 1.27 -2.08
N PRO A 95 -23.02 1.23 -2.08
CA PRO A 95 -23.81 0.91 -0.87
C PRO A 95 -23.54 -0.48 -0.28
N GLY A 96 -23.22 -1.46 -1.13
CA GLY A 96 -22.87 -2.82 -0.72
C GLY A 96 -21.38 -3.05 -0.48
N ALA A 97 -20.56 -1.99 -0.47
CA ALA A 97 -19.12 -2.10 -0.36
C ALA A 97 -18.70 -2.73 0.97
N ARG A 98 -17.70 -3.62 0.92
CA ARG A 98 -17.12 -4.26 2.12
C ARG A 98 -15.62 -3.99 2.14
N TYR A 99 -15.06 -3.97 3.34
CA TYR A 99 -13.67 -3.58 3.57
C TYR A 99 -13.00 -4.48 4.60
N VAL A 100 -11.71 -4.68 4.43
CA VAL A 100 -10.79 -5.22 5.44
C VAL A 100 -9.91 -4.08 5.92
N VAL A 101 -9.75 -3.97 7.23
CA VAL A 101 -8.81 -3.04 7.87
C VAL A 101 -7.67 -3.87 8.44
N SER A 102 -6.44 -3.51 8.06
CA SER A 102 -5.22 -4.09 8.61
C SER A 102 -4.38 -3.02 9.30
N ARG A 103 -3.72 -3.39 10.39
CA ARG A 103 -2.77 -2.54 11.13
C ARG A 103 -1.43 -3.27 11.20
N ASP A 104 -0.37 -2.59 10.79
CA ASP A 104 1.00 -3.11 10.79
C ASP A 104 1.18 -4.44 10.05
N GLY A 105 0.38 -4.63 8.98
CA GLY A 105 0.41 -5.83 8.14
C GLY A 105 -0.55 -6.94 8.56
N GLU A 106 -1.19 -6.83 9.74
CA GLU A 106 -2.15 -7.81 10.23
C GLU A 106 -3.59 -7.33 10.02
N ASP A 107 -4.44 -8.19 9.46
CA ASP A 107 -5.88 -7.92 9.34
C ASP A 107 -6.51 -7.91 10.75
N ILE A 108 -7.09 -6.77 11.14
CA ILE A 108 -7.70 -6.59 12.48
C ILE A 108 -9.22 -6.50 12.42
N ALA A 109 -9.81 -6.30 11.23
CA ALA A 109 -11.25 -6.33 11.04
C ALA A 109 -11.66 -6.63 9.60
N ALA A 110 -12.71 -7.43 9.44
CA ALA A 110 -13.50 -7.55 8.21
C ALA A 110 -14.88 -6.91 8.47
N LEU A 111 -15.24 -5.91 7.67
CA LEU A 111 -16.38 -5.04 7.93
C LEU A 111 -17.61 -5.44 7.12
N GLY A 112 -18.79 -5.23 7.71
CA GLY A 112 -20.08 -5.43 7.06
C GLY A 112 -20.28 -4.53 5.83
N ALA A 113 -21.29 -4.87 5.02
CA ALA A 113 -21.63 -4.08 3.84
C ALA A 113 -22.04 -2.64 4.23
N GLY A 114 -21.54 -1.65 3.49
CA GLY A 114 -21.84 -0.24 3.68
C GLY A 114 -21.09 0.42 4.83
N VAL A 115 -20.28 -0.32 5.59
CA VAL A 115 -19.47 0.26 6.68
C VAL A 115 -18.30 1.03 6.09
N THR A 116 -18.22 2.32 6.44
CA THR A 116 -17.21 3.27 5.92
C THR A 116 -16.42 3.97 7.03
N SER A 117 -16.38 3.36 8.21
CA SER A 117 -15.60 3.83 9.34
C SER A 117 -15.14 2.68 10.23
N PHE A 118 -14.07 2.92 10.98
CA PHE A 118 -13.50 1.96 11.91
C PHE A 118 -12.94 2.67 13.13
N HIS A 119 -13.22 2.13 14.32
CA HIS A 119 -12.71 2.64 15.59
C HIS A 119 -11.77 1.60 16.22
N ASP A 120 -10.48 1.90 16.23
CA ASP A 120 -9.46 1.10 16.89
C ASP A 120 -9.21 1.64 18.30
N THR A 121 -9.15 0.76 19.30
CA THR A 121 -9.03 1.11 20.71
C THR A 121 -7.91 0.36 21.40
N ARG A 122 -7.55 0.83 22.60
CA ARG A 122 -6.50 0.24 23.46
C ARG A 122 -5.13 0.27 22.79
N LEU A 123 -4.89 1.33 22.02
CA LEU A 123 -3.57 1.63 21.46
C LEU A 123 -2.68 2.23 22.54
N GLN A 124 -1.39 1.90 22.48
CA GLN A 124 -0.39 2.47 23.36
C GLN A 124 -0.10 3.93 22.97
N ALA A 125 -0.06 4.85 23.93
CA ALA A 125 0.36 6.21 23.67
C ALA A 125 1.81 6.27 23.14
N GLY A 126 2.06 7.10 22.12
CA GLY A 126 3.35 7.21 21.44
C GLY A 126 3.62 6.14 20.38
N SER A 127 2.74 5.16 20.21
CA SER A 127 2.93 4.16 19.17
C SER A 127 2.70 4.76 17.78
N HIS A 128 3.45 4.23 16.82
CA HIS A 128 3.28 4.51 15.40
C HIS A 128 2.68 3.27 14.72
N HIS A 129 1.65 3.47 13.90
CA HIS A 129 0.96 2.39 13.19
C HIS A 129 0.79 2.69 11.70
N SER A 130 0.87 1.67 10.86
CA SER A 130 0.46 1.72 9.45
C SER A 130 -0.88 1.03 9.30
N TYR A 131 -1.93 1.80 9.04
CA TYR A 131 -3.24 1.24 8.69
C TYR A 131 -3.37 1.08 7.19
N ARG A 132 -4.07 0.04 6.76
CA ARG A 132 -4.55 -0.12 5.39
C ARG A 132 -6.03 -0.47 5.39
N VAL A 133 -6.78 0.23 4.55
CA VAL A 133 -8.20 -0.04 4.30
C VAL A 133 -8.29 -0.55 2.86
N ALA A 134 -8.65 -1.83 2.71
CA ALA A 134 -8.72 -2.50 1.42
C ALA A 134 -10.15 -3.02 1.15
N PRO A 135 -10.74 -2.71 -0.01
CA PRO A 135 -12.06 -3.20 -0.39
C PRO A 135 -12.03 -4.70 -0.69
N ILE A 136 -13.16 -5.36 -0.43
CA ILE A 136 -13.47 -6.70 -0.90
C ILE A 136 -14.24 -6.56 -2.21
N LEU A 137 -13.58 -6.84 -3.32
CA LEU A 137 -14.07 -6.59 -4.67
C LEU A 137 -15.06 -7.66 -5.12
N PRO A 138 -16.14 -7.27 -5.83
CA PRO A 138 -16.97 -8.22 -6.56
C PRO A 138 -16.17 -8.83 -7.73
N LYS A 139 -16.70 -9.92 -8.30
CA LYS A 139 -16.14 -10.50 -9.53
C LYS A 139 -16.11 -9.43 -10.63
N GLY A 140 -14.95 -9.24 -11.26
CA GLY A 140 -14.75 -8.20 -12.28
C GLY A 140 -14.26 -6.85 -11.75
N GLY A 141 -14.07 -6.71 -10.43
CA GLY A 141 -13.54 -5.49 -9.81
C GLY A 141 -14.58 -4.36 -9.75
N ASN A 142 -14.12 -3.17 -9.37
CA ASN A 142 -14.95 -1.96 -9.41
C ASN A 142 -14.08 -0.73 -9.69
N PRO A 143 -14.37 0.07 -10.74
CA PRO A 143 -13.53 1.22 -11.11
C PRO A 143 -13.49 2.35 -10.07
N LYS A 144 -14.46 2.37 -9.14
CA LYS A 144 -14.49 3.31 -8.00
C LYS A 144 -13.78 2.76 -6.76
N ALA A 145 -13.37 1.50 -6.75
CA ALA A 145 -12.64 0.92 -5.63
C ALA A 145 -11.24 1.54 -5.51
N ARG A 146 -10.81 1.70 -4.26
CA ARG A 146 -9.54 2.29 -3.87
C ARG A 146 -9.05 1.55 -2.64
N ALA A 147 -7.75 1.33 -2.54
CA ALA A 147 -7.11 0.91 -1.31
C ALA A 147 -6.30 2.08 -0.75
N TRP A 148 -6.33 2.27 0.57
CA TRP A 148 -5.65 3.38 1.22
C TRP A 148 -4.67 2.89 2.28
N GLY A 149 -3.60 3.65 2.49
CA GLY A 149 -2.68 3.49 3.62
C GLY A 149 -2.54 4.80 4.41
N MET A 150 -2.69 4.73 5.72
CA MET A 150 -2.57 5.85 6.66
C MET A 150 -1.46 5.58 7.69
N GLN A 151 -0.48 6.47 7.77
CA GLN A 151 0.58 6.48 8.78
C GLN A 151 0.10 7.30 9.98
N VAL A 152 -0.12 6.64 11.11
CA VAL A 152 -0.75 7.26 12.29
C VAL A 152 0.19 7.17 13.48
N THR A 153 0.17 8.20 14.34
CA THR A 153 0.91 8.19 15.61
C THR A 153 -0.02 8.61 16.73
N VAL A 154 -0.11 7.78 17.76
CA VAL A 154 -0.91 8.06 18.96
C VAL A 154 -0.18 9.11 19.81
N PRO A 155 -0.77 10.28 20.10
CA PRO A 155 -0.14 11.30 20.93
C PRO A 155 0.28 10.75 22.29
N THR A 156 1.50 11.06 22.72
CA THR A 156 1.94 10.83 24.10
C THR A 156 1.67 12.05 24.95
N VAL A 157 1.05 11.86 26.11
CA VAL A 157 0.90 12.92 27.13
C VAL A 157 2.13 12.93 28.03
N ARG A 158 2.86 14.05 28.10
CA ARG A 158 3.99 14.19 29.03
C ARG A 158 3.50 14.52 30.44
N LYS A 159 4.36 14.31 31.44
CA LYS A 159 4.06 14.68 32.83
C LYS A 159 3.71 16.19 32.90
N GLY A 160 2.52 16.49 33.43
CA GLY A 160 2.02 17.87 33.56
C GLY A 160 1.41 18.48 32.28
N GLU A 161 1.29 17.71 31.21
CA GLU A 161 0.64 18.11 29.96
C GLU A 161 -0.80 17.57 29.90
N ASP A 162 -1.73 18.33 29.31
CA ASP A 162 -3.07 17.82 29.01
C ASP A 162 -3.14 17.16 27.62
N GLN A 163 -4.20 16.39 27.37
CA GLN A 163 -4.38 15.66 26.11
C GLN A 163 -4.44 16.58 24.88
N LEU A 164 -5.04 17.76 25.01
CA LEU A 164 -5.18 18.72 23.91
C LEU A 164 -3.81 19.28 23.50
N SER A 165 -2.98 19.62 24.47
CA SER A 165 -1.61 20.10 24.27
C SER A 165 -0.74 19.00 23.66
N ALA A 166 -0.89 17.75 24.11
CA ALA A 166 -0.22 16.60 23.52
C ALA A 166 -0.61 16.40 22.04
N GLN A 167 -1.90 16.51 21.72
CA GLN A 167 -2.41 16.44 20.34
C GLN A 167 -1.84 17.57 19.47
N ARG A 168 -1.85 18.81 19.95
CA ARG A 168 -1.29 19.98 19.22
C ARG A 168 0.18 19.80 18.93
N ARG A 169 0.96 19.36 19.93
CA ARG A 169 2.38 19.06 19.74
C ARG A 169 2.57 17.96 18.70
N GLN A 170 1.83 16.86 18.81
CA GLN A 170 1.94 15.73 17.87
C GLN A 170 1.60 16.17 16.43
N ALA A 171 0.59 17.03 16.26
CA ALA A 171 0.21 17.59 14.95
C ALA A 171 1.39 18.33 14.31
N VAL A 172 2.03 19.22 15.08
CA VAL A 172 3.19 20.00 14.61
C VAL A 172 4.36 19.08 14.31
N GLN A 173 4.60 18.05 15.13
CA GLN A 173 5.67 17.07 14.90
C GLN A 173 5.47 16.29 13.60
N GLN A 174 4.26 15.78 13.34
CA GLN A 174 3.96 15.06 12.10
C GLN A 174 4.05 15.96 10.87
N ALA A 175 3.48 17.18 10.94
CA ALA A 175 3.56 18.13 9.85
C ALA A 175 5.01 18.54 9.56
N SER A 176 5.83 18.76 10.60
CA SER A 176 7.26 19.08 10.44
C SER A 176 8.04 17.91 9.84
N ALA A 177 7.78 16.68 10.30
CA ALA A 177 8.40 15.47 9.75
C ALA A 177 8.05 15.27 8.27
N ALA A 178 6.79 15.51 7.89
CA ALA A 178 6.35 15.46 6.50
C ALA A 178 7.01 16.55 5.65
N ALA A 179 7.16 17.78 6.19
CA ALA A 179 7.76 18.90 5.46
C ALA A 179 9.27 18.76 5.19
N VAL A 180 10.00 18.00 6.02
CA VAL A 180 11.43 17.73 5.79
C VAL A 180 11.69 16.52 4.89
N ALA A 181 10.66 15.80 4.48
CA ALA A 181 10.79 14.69 3.54
C ALA A 181 11.37 15.22 2.21
N LYS A 182 12.58 14.78 1.87
CA LYS A 182 13.26 15.20 0.63
C LYS A 182 12.83 14.34 -0.55
N THR A 183 12.78 13.04 -0.32
CA THR A 183 12.47 12.05 -1.35
C THR A 183 11.58 10.94 -0.81
N THR A 184 10.74 10.40 -1.69
CA THR A 184 9.98 9.18 -1.43
C THR A 184 10.10 8.29 -2.65
N THR A 185 10.47 7.02 -2.46
CA THR A 185 10.57 6.04 -3.54
C THR A 185 9.42 5.06 -3.42
N VAL A 186 8.61 4.96 -4.47
CA VAL A 186 7.68 3.83 -4.63
C VAL A 186 8.36 2.79 -5.51
N THR A 187 8.56 1.59 -4.98
CA THR A 187 9.17 0.49 -5.70
C THR A 187 8.13 -0.56 -6.01
N TRP A 188 8.10 -1.01 -7.27
CA TRP A 188 7.41 -2.22 -7.68
C TRP A 188 8.44 -3.25 -8.13
N GLU A 189 8.62 -4.26 -7.30
CA GLU A 189 9.48 -5.40 -7.55
C GLU A 189 8.65 -6.64 -7.91
N THR A 190 9.22 -7.48 -8.79
CA THR A 190 8.71 -8.82 -9.05
C THR A 190 9.83 -9.84 -8.90
N PHE A 191 9.51 -11.02 -8.37
CA PHE A 191 10.50 -12.07 -8.11
C PHE A 191 9.86 -13.46 -8.15
N ILE A 192 10.66 -14.48 -8.43
CA ILE A 192 10.26 -15.89 -8.36
C ILE A 192 10.83 -16.45 -7.05
N PRO A 193 9.99 -16.89 -6.09
CA PRO A 193 10.47 -17.27 -4.77
C PRO A 193 11.31 -18.55 -4.76
N GLN A 194 11.20 -19.39 -5.79
CA GLN A 194 12.02 -20.60 -5.93
C GLN A 194 13.43 -20.27 -6.45
N LYS A 195 14.41 -21.14 -6.18
CA LYS A 195 15.72 -21.06 -6.83
C LYS A 195 15.65 -21.40 -8.32
N ARG A 196 14.74 -22.30 -8.71
CA ARG A 196 14.52 -22.72 -10.10
C ARG A 196 13.04 -23.04 -10.34
N ILE A 197 12.58 -22.83 -11.55
CA ILE A 197 11.25 -23.20 -12.02
C ILE A 197 11.35 -23.96 -13.35
N ASP A 198 10.52 -24.96 -13.56
CA ASP A 198 10.49 -25.72 -14.81
C ASP A 198 10.16 -24.81 -16.00
N ALA A 199 10.87 -25.00 -17.11
CA ALA A 199 10.57 -24.30 -18.35
C ALA A 199 9.20 -24.74 -18.89
N PRO A 200 8.43 -23.82 -19.52
CA PRO A 200 7.13 -24.17 -20.06
C PRO A 200 7.24 -25.19 -21.19
N LEU A 201 6.20 -26.00 -21.38
CA LEU A 201 6.19 -27.06 -22.39
C LEU A 201 6.21 -26.54 -23.84
N ALA A 202 5.74 -25.30 -24.06
CA ALA A 202 5.67 -24.67 -25.37
C ALA A 202 5.85 -23.15 -25.26
N GLY A 203 6.19 -22.51 -26.40
CA GLY A 203 6.29 -21.05 -26.52
C GLY A 203 7.66 -20.46 -26.17
N CYS A 204 8.59 -21.27 -25.68
CA CYS A 204 9.97 -20.88 -25.41
C CYS A 204 10.98 -21.81 -26.09
N ASP A 205 12.19 -21.29 -26.27
CA ASP A 205 13.33 -21.99 -26.89
C ASP A 205 13.75 -23.24 -26.08
N TYR A 206 13.38 -23.28 -24.79
CA TYR A 206 13.68 -24.36 -23.85
C TYR A 206 12.39 -24.95 -23.28
N GLY A 207 12.26 -26.28 -23.38
CA GLY A 207 11.10 -27.05 -22.91
C GLY A 207 11.38 -27.94 -21.69
N HIS A 208 10.67 -29.07 -21.57
CA HIS A 208 10.60 -29.92 -20.36
C HIS A 208 11.94 -30.41 -19.76
N ASN A 209 13.03 -30.41 -20.53
CA ASN A 209 14.38 -30.80 -20.07
C ASN A 209 15.16 -29.66 -19.39
N PHE A 210 14.55 -28.49 -19.23
CA PHE A 210 15.22 -27.28 -18.75
C PHE A 210 14.46 -26.60 -17.61
N GLN A 211 15.18 -25.78 -16.86
CA GLN A 211 14.66 -24.93 -15.80
C GLN A 211 15.20 -23.51 -15.93
N PHE A 212 14.39 -22.52 -15.56
CA PHE A 212 14.84 -21.14 -15.39
C PHE A 212 15.26 -20.90 -13.93
N ALA A 213 16.29 -20.08 -13.70
CA ALA A 213 16.54 -19.56 -12.35
C ALA A 213 15.35 -18.74 -11.85
N GLY A 214 15.02 -18.89 -10.57
CA GLY A 214 14.27 -17.89 -9.83
C GLY A 214 15.20 -17.07 -8.93
N ASP A 215 14.62 -16.33 -7.99
CA ASP A 215 15.32 -15.34 -7.16
C ASP A 215 15.55 -15.86 -5.73
N GLY A 216 14.76 -16.84 -5.27
CA GLY A 216 15.09 -17.60 -4.06
C GLY A 216 14.85 -16.86 -2.75
N HIS A 217 13.96 -15.87 -2.72
CA HIS A 217 13.59 -15.12 -1.51
C HIS A 217 12.07 -14.90 -1.43
N GLY A 218 11.60 -14.40 -0.28
CA GLY A 218 10.21 -13.97 -0.08
C GLY A 218 10.05 -12.45 -0.28
N PHE A 219 8.99 -11.88 0.29
CA PHE A 219 8.75 -10.44 0.29
C PHE A 219 9.75 -9.68 1.17
N ASP A 220 10.96 -9.47 0.67
CA ASP A 220 12.06 -8.77 1.33
C ASP A 220 12.52 -7.58 0.48
N TRP A 221 12.37 -6.36 1.01
CA TRP A 221 12.74 -5.13 0.30
C TRP A 221 14.25 -4.94 0.18
N LYS A 222 15.04 -5.73 0.94
CA LYS A 222 16.51 -5.71 0.89
C LYS A 222 17.06 -6.73 -0.10
N ALA A 223 16.21 -7.56 -0.72
CA ALA A 223 16.65 -8.54 -1.69
C ALA A 223 17.34 -7.84 -2.87
N SER A 224 18.51 -8.36 -3.26
CA SER A 224 19.28 -7.84 -4.38
C SER A 224 18.95 -8.53 -5.71
N SER A 225 18.22 -9.64 -5.66
CA SER A 225 17.76 -10.41 -6.82
C SER A 225 16.30 -10.12 -7.10
N TYR A 226 15.92 -10.04 -8.37
CA TYR A 226 14.54 -9.80 -8.80
C TYR A 226 14.38 -10.16 -10.27
N ARG A 227 13.15 -10.38 -10.73
CA ARG A 227 12.81 -10.41 -12.16
C ARG A 227 12.73 -9.01 -12.74
N THR A 228 12.03 -8.10 -12.06
CA THR A 228 11.93 -6.69 -12.45
C THR A 228 11.95 -5.81 -11.20
N ALA A 229 12.63 -4.68 -11.25
CA ALA A 229 12.51 -3.61 -10.25
C ALA A 229 12.21 -2.28 -10.96
N LEU A 230 11.13 -1.62 -10.54
CA LEU A 230 10.73 -0.31 -11.04
C LEU A 230 10.60 0.66 -9.87
N ASN A 231 11.40 1.72 -9.88
CA ASN A 231 11.42 2.72 -8.82
C ASN A 231 10.89 4.05 -9.38
N ALA A 232 9.85 4.60 -8.77
CA ALA A 232 9.46 6.01 -8.91
C ALA A 232 10.01 6.80 -7.73
N VAL A 233 11.07 7.58 -7.98
CA VAL A 233 11.67 8.48 -7.00
C VAL A 233 11.00 9.84 -7.12
N ILE A 234 10.21 10.19 -6.12
CA ILE A 234 9.56 11.49 -5.96
C ILE A 234 10.54 12.42 -5.25
N THR A 235 10.88 13.55 -5.86
CA THR A 235 11.64 14.63 -5.21
C THR A 235 10.66 15.74 -4.81
N TRP A 236 10.40 15.89 -3.51
CA TRP A 236 9.30 16.73 -3.02
C TRP A 236 9.46 18.22 -3.32
N SER A 237 10.68 18.76 -3.26
CA SER A 237 10.94 20.18 -3.54
C SER A 237 10.54 20.60 -4.96
N SER A 238 10.65 19.69 -5.93
CA SER A 238 10.30 19.95 -7.34
C SER A 238 9.07 19.17 -7.81
N LYS A 239 8.54 18.27 -6.98
CA LYS A 239 7.45 17.34 -7.28
C LYS A 239 7.70 16.55 -8.58
N LYS A 240 8.97 16.31 -8.90
CA LYS A 240 9.40 15.52 -10.07
C LYS A 240 9.43 14.04 -9.71
N VAL A 241 9.15 13.20 -10.70
CA VAL A 241 9.24 11.74 -10.59
C VAL A 241 10.32 11.26 -11.54
N ALA A 242 11.39 10.68 -10.99
CA ALA A 242 12.40 9.98 -11.76
C ALA A 242 12.11 8.48 -11.76
N GLY A 243 12.13 7.86 -12.93
CA GLY A 243 11.90 6.42 -13.08
C GLY A 243 13.22 5.66 -13.27
N TYR A 244 13.48 4.68 -12.41
CA TYR A 244 14.62 3.77 -12.54
C TYR A 244 14.14 2.35 -12.75
N LYS A 245 14.65 1.69 -13.79
CA LYS A 245 14.20 0.38 -14.25
C LYS A 245 15.38 -0.59 -14.14
N ALA A 246 15.10 -1.81 -13.72
CA ALA A 246 16.06 -2.90 -13.77
C ALA A 246 15.35 -4.22 -14.05
N ILE A 247 16.01 -5.09 -14.80
CA ILE A 247 15.53 -6.44 -15.13
C ILE A 247 16.63 -7.42 -14.80
N GLY A 248 16.29 -8.45 -14.02
CA GLY A 248 17.20 -9.56 -13.74
C GLY A 248 17.44 -10.43 -14.97
N ALA A 249 18.67 -10.90 -15.14
CA ALA A 249 18.99 -11.81 -16.23
C ALA A 249 18.21 -13.13 -16.09
N SER A 250 17.71 -13.64 -17.21
CA SER A 250 17.15 -14.99 -17.29
C SER A 250 18.28 -15.98 -17.49
N HIS A 251 18.35 -17.00 -16.63
CA HIS A 251 19.34 -18.08 -16.70
C HIS A 251 18.63 -19.41 -16.92
N VAL A 252 19.13 -20.22 -17.86
CA VAL A 252 18.56 -21.53 -18.21
C VAL A 252 19.51 -22.64 -17.84
N TYR A 253 19.00 -23.68 -17.19
CA TYR A 253 19.75 -24.85 -16.75
C TYR A 253 19.15 -26.13 -17.34
N VAL A 254 19.99 -27.11 -17.65
CA VAL A 254 19.54 -28.49 -17.90
C VAL A 254 19.00 -29.06 -16.60
N LYS A 255 17.79 -29.61 -16.61
CA LYS A 255 17.08 -30.08 -15.41
C LYS A 255 17.80 -31.25 -14.72
N SER A 256 18.33 -32.20 -15.50
CA SER A 256 18.97 -33.41 -14.97
C SER A 256 20.36 -33.17 -14.37
N THR A 257 21.14 -32.24 -14.94
CA THR A 257 22.53 -32.01 -14.55
C THR A 257 22.74 -30.70 -13.79
N GLY A 258 21.77 -29.78 -13.84
CA GLY A 258 21.90 -28.44 -13.27
C GLY A 258 22.91 -27.55 -13.99
N LYS A 259 23.41 -27.94 -15.18
CA LYS A 259 24.37 -27.17 -15.98
C LYS A 259 23.70 -25.93 -16.59
N LEU A 260 24.30 -24.76 -16.40
CA LEU A 260 23.89 -23.51 -17.07
C LEU A 260 24.15 -23.63 -18.58
N VAL A 261 23.15 -23.31 -19.39
CA VAL A 261 23.23 -23.39 -20.87
C VAL A 261 22.95 -22.07 -21.57
N ALA A 262 22.28 -21.12 -20.92
CA ALA A 262 22.06 -19.80 -21.49
C ALA A 262 21.80 -18.73 -20.43
N THR A 263 22.17 -17.50 -20.77
CA THR A 263 21.89 -16.29 -19.99
C THR A 263 21.49 -15.17 -20.93
N LYS A 264 20.40 -14.46 -20.65
CA LYS A 264 19.99 -13.27 -21.42
C LYS A 264 19.09 -12.36 -20.60
N THR A 265 19.22 -11.05 -20.82
CA THR A 265 18.39 -10.03 -20.16
C THR A 265 17.29 -9.55 -21.10
N ALA A 266 16.08 -9.34 -20.58
CA ALA A 266 14.98 -8.77 -21.35
C ALA A 266 15.15 -7.26 -21.54
N SER A 267 14.41 -6.67 -22.48
CA SER A 267 14.32 -5.22 -22.62
C SER A 267 13.41 -4.61 -21.55
N ASP A 268 13.77 -3.43 -21.06
CA ASP A 268 13.02 -2.61 -20.09
C ASP A 268 12.27 -1.44 -20.75
N LYS A 269 12.25 -1.39 -22.09
CA LYS A 269 11.71 -0.24 -22.86
C LYS A 269 10.25 0.07 -22.54
N ASP A 270 9.47 -0.97 -22.22
CA ASP A 270 8.03 -0.87 -21.95
C ASP A 270 7.72 -0.68 -20.45
N MET A 271 8.75 -0.67 -19.58
CA MET A 271 8.59 -0.29 -18.18
C MET A 271 8.58 1.24 -18.05
N VAL A 272 7.67 1.79 -17.24
CA VAL A 272 7.52 3.25 -17.09
C VAL A 272 7.19 3.61 -15.65
N ALA A 273 7.90 4.58 -15.10
CA ALA A 273 7.52 5.31 -13.90
C ALA A 273 7.40 6.79 -14.26
N LYS A 274 6.21 7.37 -14.11
CA LYS A 274 5.97 8.78 -14.46
C LYS A 274 4.99 9.46 -13.53
N LYS A 275 5.07 10.78 -13.49
CA LYS A 275 4.10 11.64 -12.80
C LYS A 275 2.78 11.71 -13.58
N LEU A 276 1.65 11.67 -12.87
CA LEU A 276 0.32 11.94 -13.39
C LEU A 276 -0.19 13.33 -12.95
N GLY A 277 0.13 13.73 -11.72
CA GLY A 277 -0.37 14.96 -11.11
C GLY A 277 0.38 15.29 -9.81
N SER A 278 0.11 16.46 -9.23
CA SER A 278 0.61 16.82 -7.90
C SER A 278 -0.14 18.01 -7.33
N GLY A 279 -0.32 18.06 -6.02
CA GLY A 279 -0.80 19.23 -5.27
C GLY A 279 0.25 19.76 -4.31
N GLY A 280 -0.18 20.40 -3.23
CA GLY A 280 0.70 20.99 -2.21
C GLY A 280 1.67 19.96 -1.60
N ASN A 281 1.10 18.89 -1.05
CA ASN A 281 1.76 17.85 -0.28
C ASN A 281 1.67 16.46 -0.93
N TYR A 282 1.25 16.34 -2.19
CA TYR A 282 1.09 15.04 -2.86
C TYR A 282 1.64 15.00 -4.29
N VAL A 283 1.91 13.78 -4.76
CA VAL A 283 2.22 13.45 -6.15
C VAL A 283 1.44 12.19 -6.54
N ASP A 284 0.77 12.26 -7.69
CA ASP A 284 0.18 11.09 -8.34
C ASP A 284 1.19 10.48 -9.31
N ILE A 285 1.35 9.16 -9.28
CA ILE A 285 2.30 8.43 -10.10
C ILE A 285 1.61 7.32 -10.91
N ARG A 286 2.22 6.98 -12.04
CA ARG A 286 1.91 5.79 -12.84
C ARG A 286 3.15 4.91 -12.89
N LEU A 287 2.99 3.65 -12.49
CA LEU A 287 3.96 2.58 -12.68
C LEU A 287 3.43 1.59 -13.71
N VAL A 288 4.27 1.16 -14.65
CA VAL A 288 4.01 0.10 -15.62
C VAL A 288 5.21 -0.84 -15.58
N THR A 289 4.99 -2.10 -15.20
CA THR A 289 5.98 -3.15 -15.30
C THR A 289 5.63 -4.04 -16.49
N HIS A 290 6.59 -4.23 -17.39
CA HIS A 290 6.45 -5.10 -18.55
C HIS A 290 7.81 -5.70 -18.90
N ALA A 291 7.95 -7.02 -18.81
CA ALA A 291 9.17 -7.73 -19.17
C ALA A 291 8.87 -9.10 -19.77
N THR A 292 9.26 -9.30 -21.03
CA THR A 292 9.10 -10.58 -21.73
C THR A 292 10.36 -11.42 -21.59
N ASN A 293 10.23 -12.68 -21.19
CA ASN A 293 11.38 -13.59 -21.12
C ASN A 293 12.06 -13.68 -22.51
N PRO A 294 13.36 -13.37 -22.62
CA PRO A 294 14.04 -13.21 -23.91
C PRO A 294 14.31 -14.53 -24.65
N PHE A 295 13.99 -15.67 -24.03
CA PHE A 295 13.97 -17.02 -24.59
C PHE A 295 12.56 -17.51 -24.96
N CYS A 296 11.54 -16.65 -24.84
CA CYS A 296 10.14 -17.01 -25.08
C CYS A 296 9.56 -16.19 -26.24
N LYS A 297 10.14 -16.37 -27.44
CA LYS A 297 9.78 -15.59 -28.64
C LYS A 297 8.56 -16.16 -29.40
N GLY A 298 8.17 -17.41 -29.14
CA GLY A 298 7.16 -18.14 -29.93
C GLY A 298 5.70 -17.88 -29.55
N LEU A 299 5.42 -16.94 -28.64
CA LEU A 299 4.08 -16.75 -28.07
C LEU A 299 3.21 -15.70 -28.82
N GLY A 300 3.70 -15.09 -29.90
CA GLY A 300 2.96 -14.06 -30.65
C GLY A 300 2.80 -12.75 -29.88
N GLY A 301 2.15 -11.75 -30.48
CA GLY A 301 2.06 -10.35 -29.97
C GLY A 301 1.41 -10.15 -28.59
N VAL A 302 1.00 -11.22 -27.92
CA VAL A 302 0.62 -11.26 -26.51
C VAL A 302 1.10 -12.62 -25.97
N LYS A 303 1.52 -12.71 -24.69
CA LYS A 303 1.35 -13.91 -23.79
C LYS A 303 2.61 -14.61 -23.22
N GLY A 304 3.64 -13.89 -22.79
CA GLY A 304 4.71 -14.47 -21.96
C GLY A 304 5.43 -13.50 -21.02
N ALA A 305 4.83 -12.33 -20.78
CA ALA A 305 5.46 -11.25 -20.04
C ALA A 305 4.99 -11.19 -18.59
N ILE A 306 5.88 -10.74 -17.72
CA ILE A 306 5.51 -10.06 -16.48
C ILE A 306 4.83 -8.78 -16.90
N ASP A 307 3.63 -8.52 -16.39
CA ASP A 307 2.83 -7.37 -16.82
C ASP A 307 1.99 -6.86 -15.67
N GLY A 308 1.97 -5.55 -15.51
CA GLY A 308 1.11 -4.87 -14.56
C GLY A 308 1.24 -3.37 -14.65
N ALA A 309 0.22 -2.67 -14.18
CA ALA A 309 0.26 -1.23 -14.10
C ALA A 309 -0.56 -0.70 -12.93
N LEU A 310 -0.05 0.34 -12.28
CA LEU A 310 -0.59 0.96 -11.08
C LEU A 310 -0.63 2.47 -11.24
N SER A 311 -1.74 3.09 -10.87
CA SER A 311 -1.84 4.53 -10.61
C SER A 311 -2.03 4.74 -9.11
N MET A 312 -1.23 5.61 -8.51
CA MET A 312 -1.15 5.76 -7.05
C MET A 312 -1.00 7.23 -6.66
N HIS A 313 -1.69 7.62 -5.59
CA HIS A 313 -1.52 8.90 -4.91
C HIS A 313 -0.58 8.71 -3.72
N VAL A 314 0.39 9.60 -3.53
CA VAL A 314 1.36 9.56 -2.42
C VAL A 314 1.51 10.94 -1.83
N THR A 315 1.49 11.05 -0.49
CA THR A 315 1.72 12.31 0.24
C THR A 315 3.13 12.38 0.83
N THR A 316 3.58 13.59 1.17
CA THR A 316 4.81 13.87 1.91
C THR A 316 4.84 13.19 3.29
N SER A 317 3.67 12.98 3.92
CA SER A 317 3.54 12.26 5.19
C SER A 317 3.69 10.74 5.05
N GLY A 318 3.74 10.22 3.82
CA GLY A 318 3.84 8.78 3.54
C GLY A 318 2.49 8.06 3.50
N ASN A 319 1.37 8.80 3.53
CA ASN A 319 0.05 8.25 3.24
C ASN A 319 -0.07 7.99 1.73
N TRP A 320 -0.95 7.06 1.37
CA TRP A 320 -1.09 6.67 -0.01
C TRP A 320 -2.47 6.11 -0.36
N SER A 321 -2.80 6.14 -1.65
CA SER A 321 -3.97 5.45 -2.21
C SER A 321 -3.61 4.78 -3.54
N ILE A 322 -4.00 3.52 -3.70
CA ILE A 322 -4.03 2.88 -5.02
C ILE A 322 -5.31 3.29 -5.71
N ILE A 323 -5.17 4.12 -6.75
CA ILE A 323 -6.29 4.66 -7.53
C ILE A 323 -6.86 3.59 -8.47
N SER A 324 -5.96 2.90 -9.17
CA SER A 324 -6.32 1.81 -10.06
C SER A 324 -5.08 0.97 -10.35
N GLY A 325 -5.27 -0.32 -10.64
CA GLY A 325 -4.18 -1.11 -11.17
C GLY A 325 -4.48 -2.58 -11.23
N THR A 326 -3.78 -3.26 -12.12
CA THR A 326 -3.84 -4.71 -12.25
C THR A 326 -2.47 -5.27 -12.53
N HIS A 327 -2.29 -6.56 -12.26
CA HIS A 327 -1.11 -7.28 -12.70
C HIS A 327 -1.40 -8.76 -12.92
N ARG A 328 -0.51 -9.42 -13.66
CA ARG A 328 -0.56 -10.87 -13.85
C ARG A 328 -0.20 -11.60 -12.57
N LEU A 329 -0.76 -12.78 -12.38
CA LEU A 329 -0.50 -13.62 -11.20
C LEU A 329 0.75 -14.51 -11.35
N MET A 330 1.75 -14.04 -12.10
CA MET A 330 3.08 -14.61 -12.15
C MET A 330 4.07 -13.51 -12.59
N PRO A 331 5.16 -13.29 -11.86
CA PRO A 331 5.62 -14.02 -10.67
C PRO A 331 5.04 -13.42 -9.37
N ASP A 332 5.76 -13.41 -8.25
CA ASP A 332 5.35 -12.66 -7.05
C ASP A 332 5.49 -11.16 -7.32
N HIS A 333 4.59 -10.34 -6.75
CA HIS A 333 4.64 -8.89 -6.85
C HIS A 333 4.71 -8.26 -5.46
N TYR A 334 5.67 -7.35 -5.30
CA TYR A 334 5.87 -6.58 -4.08
C TYR A 334 5.93 -5.09 -4.40
N ILE A 335 5.05 -4.32 -3.77
CA ILE A 335 5.03 -2.87 -3.86
C ILE A 335 5.26 -2.32 -2.45
N TYR A 336 6.23 -1.42 -2.33
CA TYR A 336 6.56 -0.78 -1.07
C TYR A 336 6.97 0.67 -1.28
N ILE A 337 6.85 1.47 -0.22
CA ILE A 337 7.34 2.84 -0.17
C ILE A 337 8.57 2.88 0.73
N TYR A 338 9.65 3.48 0.23
CA TYR A 338 10.81 3.84 1.02
C TYR A 338 10.87 5.36 1.21
N ASN A 339 10.85 5.82 2.45
CA ASN A 339 10.94 7.24 2.81
C ASN A 339 12.06 7.44 3.83
N GLY A 340 13.27 7.78 3.35
CA GLY A 340 14.39 8.20 4.19
C GLY A 340 14.82 7.21 5.28
N GLY A 341 14.65 5.91 5.08
CA GLY A 341 15.01 4.85 6.04
C GLY A 341 13.83 4.05 6.58
N LYS A 342 12.60 4.52 6.37
CA LYS A 342 11.38 3.80 6.72
C LYS A 342 10.77 3.12 5.50
N VAL A 343 10.41 1.85 5.65
CA VAL A 343 9.69 1.07 4.64
C VAL A 343 8.24 0.91 5.04
N THR A 344 7.34 1.07 4.09
CA THR A 344 5.90 0.79 4.22
C THR A 344 5.51 -0.24 3.18
N ASP A 345 4.98 -1.38 3.65
CA ASP A 345 4.37 -2.39 2.79
C ASP A 345 3.08 -1.82 2.19
N VAL A 346 3.00 -1.77 0.86
CA VAL A 346 1.80 -1.32 0.13
C VAL A 346 1.00 -2.51 -0.35
N TYR A 347 1.67 -3.46 -1.00
CA TYR A 347 1.03 -4.60 -1.63
C TYR A 347 2.00 -5.78 -1.71
N LYS A 348 1.54 -6.95 -1.28
CA LYS A 348 2.24 -8.24 -1.41
C LYS A 348 1.30 -9.23 -2.05
N ARG A 349 1.74 -9.91 -3.10
CA ARG A 349 0.95 -10.95 -3.74
C ARG A 349 1.83 -12.06 -4.28
N SER A 350 1.58 -13.26 -3.77
CA SER A 350 2.18 -14.46 -4.32
C SER A 350 1.56 -14.83 -5.65
N TYR A 351 2.39 -15.39 -6.53
CA TYR A 351 1.99 -15.93 -7.82
C TYR A 351 0.94 -17.02 -7.62
N ALA A 352 0.06 -17.19 -8.60
CA ALA A 352 -0.91 -18.28 -8.61
C ALA A 352 -0.32 -19.51 -9.29
N ASN A 353 0.11 -19.38 -10.54
CA ASN A 353 0.78 -20.44 -11.29
C ASN A 353 1.53 -19.88 -12.51
N ALA A 354 2.47 -20.66 -13.05
CA ALA A 354 3.27 -20.26 -14.21
C ALA A 354 2.43 -20.01 -15.48
N ALA A 355 1.28 -20.69 -15.64
CA ALA A 355 0.39 -20.49 -16.79
C ALA A 355 -0.23 -19.08 -16.81
N CYS A 356 -0.22 -18.35 -15.70
CA CYS A 356 -0.66 -16.94 -15.66
C CYS A 356 0.19 -16.00 -16.53
N LEU A 357 1.39 -16.41 -16.95
CA LEU A 357 2.17 -15.67 -17.97
C LEU A 357 1.55 -15.76 -19.37
N ALA A 358 0.70 -16.74 -19.65
CA ALA A 358 -0.03 -16.87 -20.92
C ALA A 358 -1.19 -15.85 -21.06
N GLY A 359 -1.34 -14.92 -20.12
CA GLY A 359 -2.28 -13.81 -20.18
C GLY A 359 -3.66 -14.12 -19.61
N SER A 360 -4.59 -13.16 -19.74
CA SER A 360 -5.91 -13.17 -19.11
C SER A 360 -6.81 -14.35 -19.50
N VAL A 361 -6.54 -14.98 -20.65
CA VAL A 361 -7.24 -16.18 -21.11
C VAL A 361 -6.92 -17.39 -20.23
N ALA A 362 -5.70 -17.49 -19.70
CA ALA A 362 -5.25 -18.60 -18.87
C ALA A 362 -5.45 -18.34 -17.37
N CYS A 363 -5.49 -17.07 -16.96
CA CYS A 363 -5.52 -16.69 -15.55
C CYS A 363 -6.06 -15.28 -15.36
N PRO A 364 -6.97 -15.03 -14.40
CA PRO A 364 -7.43 -13.68 -14.12
C PRO A 364 -6.27 -12.79 -13.66
N GLN A 365 -6.41 -11.48 -13.86
CA GLN A 365 -5.48 -10.51 -13.28
C GLN A 365 -5.84 -10.23 -11.83
N ALA A 366 -4.83 -9.97 -11.00
CA ALA A 366 -5.04 -9.36 -9.70
C ALA A 366 -5.43 -7.89 -9.89
N ASP A 367 -6.32 -7.40 -9.05
CA ASP A 367 -6.67 -5.99 -8.93
C ASP A 367 -5.92 -5.43 -7.71
N LEU A 368 -5.14 -4.38 -7.93
CA LEU A 368 -4.32 -3.75 -6.88
C LEU A 368 -5.17 -2.90 -5.92
N THR A 369 -6.41 -2.59 -6.28
CA THR A 369 -7.30 -1.76 -5.46
C THR A 369 -7.95 -2.52 -4.32
N GLY A 370 -7.87 -3.85 -4.24
CA GLY A 370 -8.54 -4.63 -3.20
C GLY A 370 -8.33 -6.14 -3.29
N HIS A 371 -9.10 -6.88 -2.48
CA HIS A 371 -9.07 -8.34 -2.43
C HIS A 371 -10.27 -8.93 -3.16
N TYR A 372 -10.10 -10.05 -3.86
CA TYR A 372 -11.23 -10.80 -4.42
C TYR A 372 -11.79 -11.81 -3.41
N GLY A 373 -13.11 -11.98 -3.38
CA GLY A 373 -13.78 -13.12 -2.73
C GLY A 373 -14.65 -12.77 -1.53
N THR A 374 -15.04 -13.78 -0.75
CA THR A 374 -15.77 -13.61 0.51
C THR A 374 -14.80 -13.90 1.66
N PHE A 375 -14.48 -12.88 2.46
CA PHE A 375 -13.95 -13.11 3.80
C PHE A 375 -15.11 -13.52 4.70
N LYS A 376 -14.97 -14.67 5.36
CA LYS A 376 -15.87 -15.13 6.42
C LYS A 376 -15.26 -14.83 7.77
#